data_AF-A0A2A4V4Y5-F1
#
_entry.id   AF-A0A2A4V4Y5-F1
#
_cell.length_a   1.000
_cell.length_b   1.000
_cell.length_c   1.000
_cell.angle_alpha   90.00
_cell.angle_beta   90.00
_cell.angle_gamma   90.00
#
_symmetry.space_group_name_H-M   'P 1'
#
loop_
_entity.id
_entity.type
_entity.pdbx_description
1 polymer ?
#
loop_
_entity_poly.entity_id
_entity_poly.type
_entity_poly.pdbx_seq_one_letter_code
_entity_poly.pdbx_strand_id
1 'polypeptide(L)'
;NLLNAISNTPQEQRTLFKAGMLIEKDSAEARYYDRFRHRIIFPIRDSRGRTIAFGGRVLGDDKPKYLNSPETPVFHKGAELYGLHEAKKSGGKFKRMLIVEGYMDVIALAQMGIRNSVATLGTATSARHMTRLFRLVPEIVFCFDGDDAGRKAAWRALESSLPEMEDGRQIRFLFLPEGEDPDTLVRKIGKEEFNELIEQATPLEQFFFDKLSVGLDVKTIEGKARLSNLAMPLIKQFPRGVYGQLMQDRLSSTLGVSNESLDKLISSEPAVASTASPPTDQQPPPYFDEYSQNSAPARTARPAPQSSRSSSIAYRKSAALKAIELLLRNPEIALSIKQDLTPLQSAEDESRKLLLSLINMVKRDPETETYTMLGYCYGSTLGKQLTQLLESEKITPTEGLEEEFHHILDKILSNIVKKFELLHLKNQLKSSVDAANAAKSAKNAAQNQENEQNSSEDNNKELPDDQ
;
A
#
# COMPACT_ATOMS: atom_id res chain seq x y z
N ASN A 1 -18.11 -32.70 -13.51
CA ASN A 1 -18.20 -32.15 -12.15
C ASN A 1 -16.81 -32.31 -11.55
N LEU A 2 -16.10 -31.19 -11.40
CA LEU A 2 -14.68 -31.12 -11.02
C LEU A 2 -14.45 -31.68 -9.62
N LEU A 3 -15.32 -31.33 -8.68
CA LEU A 3 -15.28 -31.82 -7.30
C LEU A 3 -15.25 -33.36 -7.27
N ASN A 4 -16.17 -34.01 -7.99
CA ASN A 4 -16.25 -35.47 -8.03
C ASN A 4 -15.09 -36.12 -8.80
N ALA A 5 -14.45 -35.40 -9.73
CA ALA A 5 -13.41 -35.94 -10.60
C ALA A 5 -12.02 -35.90 -9.95
N ILE A 6 -11.75 -34.90 -9.11
CA ILE A 6 -10.43 -34.65 -8.54
C ILE A 6 -10.39 -34.92 -7.03
N SER A 7 -11.53 -34.78 -6.33
CA SER A 7 -11.53 -34.79 -4.87
C SER A 7 -12.20 -36.04 -4.31
N ASN A 8 -11.39 -36.95 -3.79
CA ASN A 8 -11.83 -38.12 -3.04
C ASN A 8 -11.66 -37.94 -1.53
N THR A 9 -10.88 -36.94 -1.10
CA THR A 9 -10.57 -36.66 0.30
C THR A 9 -10.93 -35.21 0.70
N PRO A 10 -11.22 -34.95 1.99
CA PRO A 10 -11.45 -33.58 2.49
C PRO A 10 -10.26 -32.63 2.25
N GLN A 11 -9.03 -33.15 2.27
CA GLN A 11 -7.83 -32.36 2.04
C GLN A 11 -7.72 -31.85 0.59
N GLU A 12 -8.10 -32.69 -0.38
CA GLU A 12 -8.18 -32.29 -1.78
C GLU A 12 -9.27 -31.22 -1.99
N GLN A 13 -10.41 -31.33 -1.29
CA GLN A 13 -11.48 -30.32 -1.35
C GLN A 13 -10.98 -28.96 -0.84
N ARG A 14 -10.30 -28.95 0.32
CA ARG A 14 -9.68 -27.73 0.87
C ARG A 14 -8.65 -27.14 -0.08
N THR A 15 -7.85 -27.98 -0.73
CA THR A 15 -6.84 -27.53 -1.71
C THR A 15 -7.49 -26.89 -2.94
N LEU A 16 -8.52 -27.53 -3.50
CA LEU A 16 -9.29 -26.99 -4.62
C LEU A 16 -10.03 -25.70 -4.25
N PHE A 17 -10.53 -25.60 -3.02
CA PHE A 17 -11.12 -24.36 -2.50
C PHE A 17 -10.09 -23.23 -2.41
N LYS A 18 -8.92 -23.48 -1.81
CA LYS A 18 -7.80 -22.51 -1.74
C LYS A 18 -7.27 -22.11 -3.13
N ALA A 19 -7.29 -23.03 -4.10
CA ALA A 19 -6.97 -22.76 -5.50
C ALA A 19 -8.10 -22.01 -6.25
N GLY A 20 -9.21 -21.69 -5.57
CA GLY A 20 -10.32 -20.94 -6.13
C GLY A 20 -11.22 -21.76 -7.07
N MET A 21 -11.09 -23.08 -7.11
CA MET A 21 -11.86 -23.95 -8.02
C MET A 21 -13.23 -24.34 -7.47
N LEU A 22 -13.40 -24.24 -6.14
CA LEU A 22 -14.65 -24.52 -5.44
C LEU A 22 -15.20 -23.28 -4.74
N ILE A 23 -16.51 -23.23 -4.59
CA ILE A 23 -17.20 -22.27 -3.73
C ILE A 23 -17.77 -23.05 -2.54
N GLU A 24 -17.64 -22.48 -1.35
CA GLU A 24 -18.23 -23.00 -0.13
C GLU A 24 -19.64 -22.41 0.06
N LYS A 25 -20.59 -23.25 0.43
CA LYS A 25 -21.93 -22.81 0.82
C LYS A 25 -21.96 -22.56 2.32
N ASP A 26 -22.53 -21.43 2.71
CA ASP A 26 -22.81 -21.10 4.11
C ASP A 26 -23.89 -22.06 4.65
N SER A 27 -23.46 -23.13 5.33
CA SER A 27 -24.33 -24.11 5.99
C SER A 27 -23.62 -24.77 7.17
N ALA A 28 -24.39 -25.37 8.08
CA ALA A 28 -23.88 -26.07 9.26
C ALA A 28 -22.84 -27.16 8.96
N GLU A 29 -22.81 -27.66 7.71
CA GLU A 29 -21.75 -28.51 7.16
C GLU A 29 -21.11 -27.80 5.95
N ALA A 30 -19.78 -27.82 5.88
CA ALA A 30 -19.02 -27.25 4.76
C ALA A 30 -19.31 -28.03 3.47
N ARG A 31 -20.18 -27.46 2.62
CA ARG A 31 -20.55 -28.07 1.33
C ARG A 31 -19.96 -27.27 0.17
N TYR A 32 -19.06 -27.92 -0.57
CA TYR A 32 -18.43 -27.33 -1.75
C TYR A 32 -19.21 -27.61 -3.03
N TYR A 33 -19.08 -26.69 -4.01
CA TYR A 33 -19.52 -26.90 -5.38
C TYR A 33 -18.57 -26.23 -6.38
N ASP A 34 -18.54 -26.76 -7.61
CA ASP A 34 -17.70 -26.28 -8.70
C ASP A 34 -17.92 -24.77 -8.95
N ARG A 35 -16.85 -23.97 -8.94
CA ARG A 35 -16.94 -22.54 -9.31
C ARG A 35 -17.29 -22.36 -10.78
N PHE A 36 -16.62 -23.10 -11.65
CA PHE A 36 -16.80 -23.02 -13.10
C PHE A 36 -17.74 -24.12 -13.57
N ARG A 37 -18.96 -23.73 -13.97
CA ARG A 37 -19.98 -24.66 -14.49
C ARG A 37 -20.47 -24.14 -15.83
N HIS A 38 -20.64 -25.03 -16.81
CA HIS A 38 -21.16 -24.71 -18.15
C HIS A 38 -20.45 -23.52 -18.82
N ARG A 39 -19.13 -23.45 -18.68
CA ARG A 39 -18.28 -22.38 -19.20
C ARG A 39 -17.18 -22.91 -20.10
N ILE A 40 -16.87 -22.17 -21.16
CA ILE A 40 -15.60 -22.30 -21.88
C ILE A 40 -14.50 -21.83 -20.93
N ILE A 41 -13.46 -22.64 -20.76
CA ILE A 41 -12.38 -22.40 -19.80
C ILE A 41 -11.13 -21.88 -20.50
N PHE A 42 -10.58 -20.79 -19.95
CA PHE A 42 -9.37 -20.13 -20.42
C PHE A 42 -8.30 -20.26 -19.32
N PRO A 43 -7.30 -21.15 -19.47
CA PRO A 43 -6.24 -21.28 -18.48
C PRO A 43 -5.35 -20.04 -18.48
N ILE A 44 -5.03 -19.54 -17.29
CA ILE A 44 -4.12 -18.42 -17.08
C ILE A 44 -2.78 -19.01 -16.62
N ARG A 45 -1.72 -18.68 -17.34
CA ARG A 45 -0.39 -19.24 -17.14
C ARG A 45 0.59 -18.23 -16.59
N ASP A 46 1.45 -18.69 -15.69
CA ASP A 46 2.56 -17.89 -15.19
C ASP A 46 3.72 -17.82 -16.20
N SER A 47 4.80 -17.14 -15.82
CA SER A 47 6.00 -17.02 -16.65
C SER A 47 6.66 -18.36 -17.05
N ARG A 48 6.46 -19.42 -16.26
CA ARG A 48 6.99 -20.77 -16.50
C ARG A 48 6.01 -21.65 -17.28
N GLY A 49 4.81 -21.16 -17.59
CA GLY A 49 3.77 -21.90 -18.31
C GLY A 49 2.89 -22.77 -17.42
N ARG A 50 3.01 -22.64 -16.10
CA ARG A 50 2.16 -23.36 -15.13
C ARG A 50 0.80 -22.69 -15.11
N THR A 51 -0.28 -23.47 -15.16
CA THR A 51 -1.64 -22.96 -14.98
C THR A 51 -1.83 -22.59 -13.51
N ILE A 52 -2.08 -21.31 -13.26
CA ILE A 52 -2.23 -20.74 -11.90
C ILE A 52 -3.65 -20.26 -11.61
N ALA A 53 -4.47 -20.08 -12.65
CA ALA A 53 -5.86 -19.69 -12.55
C ALA A 53 -6.62 -20.02 -13.84
N PHE A 54 -7.92 -19.78 -13.82
CA PHE A 54 -8.80 -19.89 -14.97
C PHE A 54 -9.73 -18.68 -15.09
N GLY A 55 -9.96 -18.26 -16.34
CA GLY A 55 -11.12 -17.50 -16.76
C GLY A 55 -12.19 -18.43 -17.33
N GLY A 56 -13.46 -18.02 -17.27
CA GLY A 56 -14.58 -18.83 -17.73
C GLY A 56 -15.68 -18.00 -18.37
N ARG A 57 -16.04 -18.30 -19.63
CA ARG A 57 -17.13 -17.63 -20.35
C ARG A 57 -18.35 -18.54 -20.46
N VAL A 58 -19.53 -18.03 -20.14
CA VAL A 58 -20.80 -18.79 -20.29
C VAL A 58 -21.11 -19.08 -21.76
N LEU A 59 -21.77 -20.21 -22.02
CA LEU A 59 -22.33 -20.54 -23.33
C LEU A 59 -23.78 -20.05 -23.50
N GLY A 60 -24.53 -19.95 -22.39
CA GLY A 60 -25.91 -19.44 -22.37
C GLY A 60 -26.02 -18.10 -21.64
N ASP A 61 -27.17 -17.84 -21.02
CA ASP A 61 -27.51 -16.56 -20.40
C ASP A 61 -27.09 -16.43 -18.92
N ASP A 62 -26.33 -17.40 -18.41
CA ASP A 62 -25.82 -17.41 -17.05
C ASP A 62 -24.97 -16.15 -16.77
N LYS A 63 -25.12 -15.57 -15.57
CA LYS A 63 -24.34 -14.41 -15.13
C LYS A 63 -23.31 -14.79 -14.06
N PRO A 64 -22.12 -14.14 -14.04
CA PRO A 64 -21.64 -13.14 -15.00
C PRO A 64 -21.18 -13.77 -16.33
N LYS A 65 -21.17 -13.00 -17.43
CA LYS A 65 -20.72 -13.45 -18.77
C LYS A 65 -19.30 -14.02 -18.73
N TYR A 66 -18.41 -13.33 -18.03
CA TYR A 66 -17.05 -13.78 -17.73
C TYR A 66 -16.88 -13.93 -16.21
N LEU A 67 -16.22 -15.01 -15.80
CA LEU A 67 -15.88 -15.30 -14.41
C LEU A 67 -14.38 -15.59 -14.34
N ASN A 68 -13.68 -14.92 -13.45
CA ASN A 68 -12.27 -15.20 -13.18
C ASN A 68 -12.13 -15.94 -11.87
N SER A 69 -11.06 -16.71 -11.75
CA SER A 69 -10.64 -17.24 -10.46
C SER A 69 -10.46 -16.08 -9.46
N PRO A 70 -10.76 -16.30 -8.17
CA PRO A 70 -10.45 -15.31 -7.14
C PRO A 70 -8.93 -15.15 -7.00
N GLU A 71 -8.48 -14.18 -6.20
CA GLU A 71 -7.09 -14.15 -5.73
C GLU A 71 -6.76 -15.47 -5.02
N THR A 72 -5.56 -16.01 -5.27
CA THR A 72 -5.08 -17.23 -4.61
C THR A 72 -3.59 -17.09 -4.28
N PRO A 73 -3.00 -17.98 -3.45
CA PRO A 73 -1.56 -17.94 -3.16
C PRO A 73 -0.65 -18.01 -4.40
N VAL A 74 -1.17 -18.48 -5.54
CA VAL A 74 -0.41 -18.62 -6.80
C VAL A 74 -0.89 -17.67 -7.91
N PHE A 75 -1.95 -16.89 -7.67
CA PHE A 75 -2.56 -16.05 -8.69
C PHE A 75 -2.96 -14.69 -8.13
N HIS A 76 -2.30 -13.66 -8.66
CA HIS A 76 -2.58 -12.27 -8.35
C HIS A 76 -2.97 -11.50 -9.61
N LYS A 77 -4.22 -11.05 -9.71
CA LYS A 77 -4.74 -10.36 -10.91
C LYS A 77 -3.96 -9.10 -11.23
N GLY A 78 -3.59 -8.35 -10.18
CA GLY A 78 -2.79 -7.13 -10.30
C GLY A 78 -1.34 -7.35 -10.75
N ALA A 79 -0.86 -8.60 -10.87
CA ALA A 79 0.50 -8.91 -11.31
C ALA A 79 0.55 -9.75 -12.59
N GLU A 80 -0.48 -10.56 -12.85
CA GLU A 80 -0.53 -11.45 -14.02
C GLU A 80 -1.26 -10.80 -15.20
N LEU A 81 -0.88 -11.23 -16.41
CA LEU A 81 -1.49 -10.80 -17.66
C LEU A 81 -1.78 -12.05 -18.49
N TYR A 82 -3.03 -12.18 -18.95
CA TYR A 82 -3.40 -13.27 -19.84
C TYR A 82 -2.68 -13.13 -21.19
N GLY A 83 -2.23 -14.25 -21.77
CA GLY A 83 -1.53 -14.27 -23.05
C GLY A 83 -0.03 -13.98 -22.97
N LEU A 84 0.50 -13.54 -21.81
CA LEU A 84 1.91 -13.14 -21.70
C LEU A 84 2.86 -14.32 -21.88
N HIS A 85 2.51 -15.49 -21.35
CA HIS A 85 3.31 -16.70 -21.53
C HIS A 85 3.33 -17.12 -23.01
N GLU A 86 2.18 -17.09 -23.66
CA GLU A 86 1.97 -17.46 -25.05
C GLU A 86 2.72 -16.51 -26.00
N ALA A 87 2.66 -15.21 -25.74
CA ALA A 87 3.42 -14.20 -26.46
C ALA A 87 4.92 -14.50 -26.38
N LYS A 88 5.46 -14.74 -25.19
CA LYS A 88 6.89 -15.12 -25.03
C LYS A 88 7.25 -16.41 -25.75
N LYS A 89 6.38 -17.42 -25.70
CA LYS A 89 6.61 -18.72 -26.32
C LYS A 89 6.57 -18.65 -27.85
N SER A 90 5.89 -17.65 -28.42
CA SER A 90 5.81 -17.48 -29.88
C SER A 90 7.17 -17.20 -30.55
N GLY A 91 8.22 -16.90 -29.77
CA GLY A 91 9.59 -16.69 -30.26
C GLY A 91 9.82 -15.31 -30.90
N GLY A 92 8.82 -14.44 -30.90
CA GLY A 92 8.94 -13.08 -31.45
C GLY A 92 9.85 -12.20 -30.59
N LYS A 93 10.83 -11.55 -31.22
CA LYS A 93 11.52 -10.39 -30.65
C LYS A 93 10.64 -9.16 -30.85
N PHE A 94 9.60 -9.05 -30.03
CA PHE A 94 8.67 -7.94 -30.13
C PHE A 94 9.34 -6.63 -29.70
N LYS A 95 9.05 -5.55 -30.41
CA LYS A 95 9.41 -4.19 -30.00
C LYS A 95 8.33 -3.56 -29.10
N ARG A 96 7.14 -4.17 -29.10
CA ARG A 96 5.91 -3.62 -28.54
C ARG A 96 5.03 -4.73 -27.98
N MET A 97 4.32 -4.44 -26.89
CA MET A 97 3.22 -5.26 -26.39
C MET A 97 1.91 -4.47 -26.45
N LEU A 98 0.84 -5.13 -26.89
CA LEU A 98 -0.51 -4.58 -26.94
C LEU A 98 -1.29 -5.06 -25.72
N ILE A 99 -1.85 -4.14 -24.93
CA ILE A 99 -2.75 -4.46 -23.82
C ILE A 99 -4.20 -4.27 -24.30
N VAL A 100 -5.01 -5.32 -24.21
CA VAL A 100 -6.45 -5.33 -24.52
C VAL A 100 -7.27 -5.68 -23.26
N GLU A 101 -8.59 -5.57 -23.32
CA GLU A 101 -9.44 -5.76 -22.14
C GLU A 101 -9.74 -7.24 -21.80
N GLY A 102 -9.89 -8.11 -22.82
CA GLY A 102 -10.40 -9.46 -22.64
C GLY A 102 -9.54 -10.59 -23.22
N TYR A 103 -9.81 -11.81 -22.74
CA TYR A 103 -9.15 -13.03 -23.27
C TYR A 103 -9.51 -13.29 -24.73
N MET A 104 -10.75 -13.00 -25.11
CA MET A 104 -11.23 -13.21 -26.48
C MET A 104 -10.46 -12.34 -27.46
N ASP A 105 -10.17 -11.09 -27.10
CA ASP A 105 -9.36 -10.16 -27.90
C ASP A 105 -7.96 -10.73 -28.14
N VAL A 106 -7.30 -11.19 -27.07
CA VAL A 106 -5.97 -11.82 -27.19
C VAL A 106 -6.00 -13.05 -28.11
N ILE A 107 -7.03 -13.90 -27.98
CA ILE A 107 -7.16 -15.11 -28.80
C ILE A 107 -7.43 -14.76 -30.26
N ALA A 108 -8.32 -13.79 -30.50
CA ALA A 108 -8.69 -13.35 -31.84
C ALA A 108 -7.52 -12.70 -32.57
N LEU A 109 -6.80 -11.81 -31.91
CA LEU A 109 -5.56 -11.21 -32.41
C LEU A 109 -4.52 -12.29 -32.71
N ALA A 110 -4.34 -13.27 -31.81
CA ALA A 110 -3.43 -14.38 -32.03
C ALA A 110 -3.84 -15.25 -33.23
N GLN A 111 -5.15 -15.47 -33.45
CA GLN A 111 -5.69 -16.18 -34.61
C GLN A 111 -5.37 -15.43 -35.92
N MET A 112 -5.41 -14.10 -35.89
CA MET A 112 -4.99 -13.24 -37.01
C MET A 112 -3.47 -13.07 -37.11
N GLY A 113 -2.68 -13.72 -36.24
CA GLY A 113 -1.22 -13.69 -36.27
C GLY A 113 -0.59 -12.49 -35.56
N ILE A 114 -1.35 -11.70 -34.81
CA ILE A 114 -0.87 -10.67 -33.89
C ILE A 114 -0.66 -11.33 -32.52
N ARG A 115 0.59 -11.70 -32.22
CA ARG A 115 0.95 -12.56 -31.07
C ARG A 115 1.57 -11.83 -29.89
N ASN A 116 1.62 -10.50 -29.94
CA ASN A 116 2.16 -9.62 -28.90
C ASN A 116 1.05 -8.93 -28.08
N SER A 117 -0.15 -9.51 -28.03
CA SER A 117 -1.28 -9.00 -27.24
C SER A 117 -1.41 -9.71 -25.89
N VAL A 118 -1.78 -8.97 -24.86
CA VAL A 118 -2.07 -9.45 -23.50
C VAL A 118 -3.30 -8.77 -22.93
N ALA A 119 -3.96 -9.40 -21.96
CA ALA A 119 -5.14 -8.81 -21.30
C ALA A 119 -5.01 -8.74 -19.78
N THR A 120 -5.63 -7.72 -19.19
CA THR A 120 -5.85 -7.67 -17.75
C THR A 120 -6.96 -8.65 -17.36
N LEU A 121 -7.05 -9.00 -16.08
CA LEU A 121 -7.88 -10.09 -15.57
C LEU A 121 -9.13 -9.57 -14.86
N GLY A 122 -9.84 -8.63 -15.51
CA GLY A 122 -10.99 -7.93 -14.92
C GLY A 122 -10.57 -6.91 -13.85
N THR A 123 -9.42 -6.28 -14.04
CA THR A 123 -8.88 -5.23 -13.18
C THR A 123 -8.28 -4.12 -14.04
N ALA A 124 -8.17 -2.91 -13.50
CA ALA A 124 -7.34 -1.88 -14.11
C ALA A 124 -5.88 -2.34 -14.22
N THR A 125 -5.16 -1.81 -15.20
CA THR A 125 -3.71 -2.02 -15.33
C THR A 125 -2.99 -1.47 -14.12
N SER A 126 -2.07 -2.25 -13.55
CA SER A 126 -1.26 -1.83 -12.39
C SER A 126 0.17 -1.47 -12.78
N ALA A 127 0.89 -0.78 -11.90
CA ALA A 127 2.33 -0.56 -12.04
C ALA A 127 3.10 -1.90 -12.19
N ARG A 128 2.68 -2.97 -11.49
CA ARG A 128 3.32 -4.31 -11.60
C ARG A 128 3.16 -4.92 -12.99
N HIS A 129 2.03 -4.69 -13.66
CA HIS A 129 1.84 -5.08 -15.06
C HIS A 129 2.84 -4.33 -15.95
N MET A 130 2.96 -3.02 -15.77
CA MET A 130 3.86 -2.16 -16.52
C MET A 130 5.32 -2.56 -16.34
N THR A 131 5.79 -2.71 -15.09
CA THR A 131 7.16 -3.17 -14.80
C THR A 131 7.47 -4.51 -15.47
N ARG A 132 6.51 -5.44 -15.50
CA ARG A 132 6.71 -6.75 -16.16
C ARG A 132 6.83 -6.63 -17.67
N LEU A 133 5.99 -5.81 -18.30
CA LEU A 133 5.99 -5.62 -19.74
C LEU A 133 7.22 -4.83 -20.21
N PHE A 134 7.63 -3.79 -19.49
CA PHE A 134 8.82 -3.00 -19.83
C PHE A 134 10.14 -3.76 -19.70
N ARG A 135 10.18 -4.87 -18.96
CA ARG A 135 11.31 -5.81 -18.97
C ARG A 135 11.44 -6.60 -20.27
N LEU A 136 10.37 -6.64 -21.08
CA LEU A 136 10.31 -7.43 -22.31
C LEU A 136 10.39 -6.55 -23.56
N VAL A 137 9.76 -5.38 -23.51
CA VAL A 137 9.65 -4.46 -24.65
C VAL A 137 9.83 -3.00 -24.20
N PRO A 138 10.39 -2.13 -25.04
CA PRO A 138 10.47 -0.71 -24.73
C PRO A 138 9.12 0.01 -24.90
N GLU A 139 8.19 -0.55 -25.68
CA GLU A 139 6.92 0.10 -26.02
C GLU A 139 5.70 -0.71 -25.59
N ILE A 140 4.72 -0.03 -25.01
CA ILE A 140 3.42 -0.60 -24.66
C ILE A 140 2.32 0.22 -25.35
N VAL A 141 1.38 -0.46 -25.98
CA VAL A 141 0.19 0.19 -26.55
C VAL A 141 -1.04 -0.33 -25.83
N PHE A 142 -1.82 0.57 -25.23
CA PHE A 142 -3.13 0.24 -24.71
C PHE A 142 -4.16 0.32 -25.82
N CYS A 143 -4.96 -0.72 -26.00
CA CYS A 143 -6.07 -0.75 -26.94
C CYS A 143 -7.37 -0.81 -26.14
N PHE A 144 -8.17 0.24 -26.25
CA PHE A 144 -9.45 0.37 -25.58
C PHE A 144 -10.60 0.33 -26.58
N ASP A 145 -11.70 -0.28 -26.15
CA ASP A 145 -12.95 -0.30 -26.89
C ASP A 145 -13.45 1.14 -27.12
N GLY A 146 -14.21 1.36 -28.19
CA GLY A 146 -14.66 2.70 -28.60
C GLY A 146 -15.71 3.37 -27.72
N ASP A 147 -16.02 2.80 -26.55
CA ASP A 147 -17.08 3.26 -25.65
C ASP A 147 -16.57 4.21 -24.54
N ASP A 148 -17.51 4.73 -23.74
CA ASP A 148 -17.19 5.61 -22.62
C ASP A 148 -16.44 4.89 -21.47
N ALA A 149 -16.59 3.57 -21.34
CA ALA A 149 -15.91 2.80 -20.32
C ALA A 149 -14.41 2.68 -20.67
N GLY A 150 -14.09 2.37 -21.94
CA GLY A 150 -12.73 2.33 -22.48
C GLY A 150 -12.01 3.66 -22.32
N ARG A 151 -12.69 4.78 -22.61
CA ARG A 151 -12.12 6.14 -22.37
C ARG A 151 -11.79 6.41 -20.91
N LYS A 152 -12.63 5.96 -19.97
CA LYS A 152 -12.37 6.09 -18.52
C LYS A 152 -11.27 5.14 -18.06
N ALA A 153 -11.16 3.95 -18.66
CA ALA A 153 -10.11 2.99 -18.37
C ALA A 153 -8.74 3.51 -18.84
N ALA A 154 -8.69 4.18 -19.99
CA ALA A 154 -7.47 4.78 -20.53
C ALA A 154 -6.82 5.79 -19.60
N TRP A 155 -7.61 6.65 -18.96
CA TRP A 155 -7.06 7.61 -17.99
C TRP A 155 -6.46 6.90 -16.77
N ARG A 156 -7.12 5.87 -16.24
CA ARG A 156 -6.59 5.08 -15.11
C ARG A 156 -5.31 4.33 -15.50
N ALA A 157 -5.26 3.82 -16.73
CA ALA A 157 -4.07 3.17 -17.25
C ALA A 157 -2.91 4.16 -17.40
N LEU A 158 -3.17 5.37 -17.88
CA LEU A 158 -2.20 6.46 -17.90
C LEU A 158 -1.66 6.76 -16.50
N GLU A 159 -2.54 7.01 -15.53
CA GLU A 159 -2.15 7.35 -14.15
C GLU A 159 -1.27 6.25 -13.52
N SER A 160 -1.67 4.99 -13.70
CA SER A 160 -0.94 3.83 -13.19
C SER A 160 0.42 3.62 -13.88
N SER A 161 0.62 4.23 -15.04
CA SER A 161 1.84 4.09 -15.83
C SER A 161 2.87 5.19 -15.57
N LEU A 162 2.46 6.37 -15.10
CA LEU A 162 3.37 7.51 -14.91
C LEU A 162 4.61 7.17 -14.06
N PRO A 163 4.49 6.44 -12.93
CA PRO A 163 5.65 6.08 -12.10
C PRO A 163 6.62 5.12 -12.79
N GLU A 164 6.20 4.47 -13.87
CA GLU A 164 6.99 3.47 -14.60
C GLU A 164 7.61 4.05 -15.89
N MET A 165 7.45 5.35 -16.15
CA MET A 165 7.98 6.03 -17.35
C MET A 165 9.44 6.46 -17.18
N GLU A 166 10.34 5.48 -17.09
CA GLU A 166 11.79 5.71 -17.22
C GLU A 166 12.19 6.09 -18.65
N ASP A 167 13.34 6.73 -18.81
CA ASP A 167 13.87 7.12 -20.11
C ASP A 167 14.03 5.90 -21.04
N GLY A 168 13.58 6.05 -22.29
CA GLY A 168 13.58 4.98 -23.30
C GLY A 168 12.32 4.11 -23.32
N ARG A 169 11.41 4.25 -22.35
CA ARG A 169 10.09 3.59 -22.36
C ARG A 169 9.06 4.44 -23.11
N GLN A 170 8.16 3.77 -23.82
CA GLN A 170 7.12 4.41 -24.63
C GLN A 170 5.76 3.82 -24.32
N ILE A 171 4.75 4.69 -24.22
CA ILE A 171 3.35 4.31 -24.09
C ILE A 171 2.53 5.02 -25.15
N ARG A 172 1.61 4.30 -25.78
CA ARG A 172 0.59 4.86 -26.68
C ARG A 172 -0.80 4.32 -26.35
N PHE A 173 -1.81 5.03 -26.82
CA PHE A 173 -3.22 4.76 -26.60
C PHE A 173 -3.93 4.64 -27.96
N LEU A 174 -4.43 3.45 -28.26
CA LEU A 174 -5.28 3.16 -29.40
C LEU A 174 -6.74 3.10 -28.92
N PHE A 175 -7.57 4.00 -29.46
CA PHE A 175 -9.01 4.00 -29.24
C PHE A 175 -9.70 3.47 -30.48
N LEU A 176 -10.48 2.40 -30.32
CA LEU A 176 -11.20 1.81 -31.44
C LEU A 176 -12.46 2.63 -31.80
N PRO A 177 -13.01 2.46 -33.01
CA PRO A 177 -14.30 3.04 -33.36
C PRO A 177 -15.42 2.60 -32.40
N GLU A 178 -16.45 3.44 -32.26
CA GLU A 178 -17.58 3.15 -31.38
C GLU A 178 -18.27 1.83 -31.73
N GLY A 179 -18.48 0.97 -30.73
CA GLY A 179 -19.09 -0.34 -30.90
C GLY A 179 -18.14 -1.44 -31.41
N GLU A 180 -16.86 -1.14 -31.62
CA GLU A 180 -15.84 -2.14 -31.95
C GLU A 180 -14.99 -2.51 -30.73
N ASP A 181 -14.64 -3.80 -30.66
CA ASP A 181 -13.59 -4.35 -29.80
C ASP A 181 -12.44 -4.89 -30.70
N PRO A 182 -11.27 -5.25 -30.13
CA PRO A 182 -10.18 -5.77 -30.95
C PRO A 182 -10.57 -7.04 -31.73
N ASP A 183 -11.46 -7.86 -31.19
CA ASP A 183 -11.95 -9.08 -31.79
C ASP A 183 -12.80 -8.83 -33.05
N THR A 184 -13.80 -7.94 -32.97
CA THR A 184 -14.66 -7.58 -34.10
C THR A 184 -13.89 -6.81 -35.15
N LEU A 185 -13.02 -5.88 -34.74
CA LEU A 185 -12.31 -5.02 -35.67
C LEU A 185 -11.27 -5.79 -36.47
N VAL A 186 -10.40 -6.58 -35.82
CA VAL A 186 -9.33 -7.31 -36.53
C VAL A 186 -9.89 -8.30 -37.56
N ARG A 187 -11.07 -8.89 -37.30
CA ARG A 187 -11.75 -9.75 -38.28
C ARG A 187 -12.26 -8.99 -39.49
N LYS A 188 -12.63 -7.72 -39.33
CA LYS A 188 -13.17 -6.86 -40.41
C LYS A 188 -12.05 -6.32 -41.29
N ILE A 189 -11.00 -5.78 -40.69
CA ILE A 189 -9.94 -5.03 -41.40
C ILE A 189 -8.68 -5.88 -41.67
N GLY A 190 -8.57 -7.05 -41.04
CA GLY A 190 -7.41 -7.91 -41.17
C GLY A 190 -6.21 -7.42 -40.36
N LYS A 191 -5.11 -8.17 -40.48
CA LYS A 191 -3.91 -7.98 -39.65
C LYS A 191 -3.15 -6.71 -40.02
N GLU A 192 -2.97 -6.46 -41.31
CA GLU A 192 -2.12 -5.39 -41.84
C GLU A 192 -2.68 -4.03 -41.43
N GLU A 193 -3.96 -3.77 -41.72
CA GLU A 193 -4.64 -2.53 -41.34
C GLU A 193 -4.72 -2.35 -39.81
N PHE A 194 -4.94 -3.43 -39.05
CA PHE A 194 -4.93 -3.34 -37.59
C PHE A 194 -3.54 -2.95 -37.04
N ASN A 195 -2.45 -3.41 -37.66
CA ASN A 195 -1.10 -2.97 -37.27
C ASN A 195 -0.84 -1.51 -37.63
N GLU A 196 -1.39 -1.01 -38.73
CA GLU A 196 -1.31 0.42 -39.07
C GLU A 196 -2.01 1.28 -38.01
N LEU A 197 -3.18 0.85 -37.51
CA LEU A 197 -3.85 1.52 -36.38
C LEU A 197 -2.98 1.53 -35.11
N ILE A 198 -2.31 0.42 -34.81
CA ILE A 198 -1.39 0.33 -33.66
C ILE A 198 -0.20 1.28 -33.84
N GLU A 199 0.33 1.47 -35.05
CA GLU A 199 1.42 2.43 -35.32
C GLU A 199 0.98 3.89 -35.22
N GLN A 200 -0.29 4.18 -35.52
CA GLN A 200 -0.88 5.52 -35.41
C GLN A 200 -1.44 5.83 -34.02
N ALA A 201 -1.29 4.91 -33.05
CA ALA A 201 -1.80 5.08 -31.70
C ALA A 201 -1.28 6.38 -31.05
N THR A 202 -2.17 7.06 -30.32
CA THR A 202 -1.89 8.37 -29.72
C THR A 202 -0.78 8.26 -28.66
N PRO A 203 0.33 8.99 -28.78
CA PRO A 203 1.38 9.01 -27.76
C PRO A 203 0.89 9.49 -26.39
N LEU A 204 1.53 9.00 -25.31
CA LEU A 204 1.15 9.33 -23.93
C LEU A 204 1.09 10.83 -23.66
N GLU A 205 2.08 11.59 -24.13
CA GLU A 205 2.15 13.04 -23.95
C GLU A 205 0.96 13.75 -24.60
N GLN A 206 0.60 13.35 -25.81
CA GLN A 206 -0.54 13.93 -26.51
C GLN A 206 -1.84 13.61 -25.77
N PHE A 207 -2.07 12.32 -25.45
CA PHE A 207 -3.26 11.90 -24.72
C PHE A 207 -3.38 12.60 -23.36
N PHE A 208 -2.26 12.76 -22.63
CA PHE A 208 -2.18 13.46 -21.36
C PHE A 208 -2.68 14.90 -21.47
N PHE A 209 -2.10 15.70 -22.36
CA PHE A 209 -2.44 17.12 -22.49
C PHE A 209 -3.83 17.32 -23.11
N ASP A 210 -4.21 16.50 -24.10
CA ASP A 210 -5.53 16.57 -24.72
C ASP A 210 -6.63 16.34 -23.67
N LYS A 211 -6.46 15.34 -22.78
CA LYS A 211 -7.43 15.06 -21.72
C LYS A 211 -7.51 16.14 -20.66
N LEU A 212 -6.37 16.66 -20.20
CA LEU A 212 -6.38 17.71 -19.18
C LEU A 212 -6.88 19.05 -19.70
N SER A 213 -6.84 19.26 -21.02
CA SER A 213 -7.32 20.49 -21.66
C SER A 213 -8.82 20.47 -21.98
N VAL A 214 -9.52 19.34 -21.77
CA VAL A 214 -10.96 19.26 -22.04
C VAL A 214 -11.73 20.26 -21.18
N GLY A 215 -12.48 21.14 -21.83
CA GLY A 215 -13.29 22.17 -21.14
C GLY A 215 -12.48 23.35 -20.60
N LEU A 216 -11.18 23.45 -20.94
CA LEU A 216 -10.34 24.59 -20.56
C LEU A 216 -10.00 25.44 -21.79
N ASP A 217 -10.14 26.76 -21.68
CA ASP A 217 -9.55 27.68 -22.64
C ASP A 217 -8.10 28.00 -22.24
N VAL A 218 -7.16 27.24 -22.80
CA VAL A 218 -5.72 27.38 -22.57
C VAL A 218 -5.13 28.71 -23.10
N LYS A 219 -5.93 29.57 -23.73
CA LYS A 219 -5.52 30.94 -24.09
C LYS A 219 -5.76 31.94 -22.95
N THR A 220 -6.67 31.62 -22.03
CA THR A 220 -6.99 32.48 -20.88
C THR A 220 -6.04 32.22 -19.71
N ILE A 221 -5.84 33.22 -18.85
CA ILE A 221 -5.07 33.07 -17.61
C ILE A 221 -5.70 32.00 -16.71
N GLU A 222 -7.03 32.00 -16.60
CA GLU A 222 -7.75 31.02 -15.78
C GLU A 222 -7.60 29.58 -16.30
N GLY A 223 -7.78 29.35 -17.60
CA GLY A 223 -7.61 28.03 -18.19
C GLY A 223 -6.18 27.51 -18.08
N LYS A 224 -5.18 28.38 -18.25
CA LYS A 224 -3.77 28.07 -18.00
C LYS A 224 -3.52 27.68 -16.53
N ALA A 225 -4.03 28.46 -15.58
CA ALA A 225 -3.87 28.16 -14.15
C ALA A 225 -4.51 26.81 -13.78
N ARG A 226 -5.71 26.53 -14.30
CA ARG A 226 -6.39 25.24 -14.09
C ARG A 226 -5.61 24.07 -14.69
N LEU A 227 -5.12 24.21 -15.93
CA LEU A 227 -4.30 23.17 -16.58
C LEU A 227 -3.04 22.87 -15.75
N SER A 228 -2.35 23.91 -15.26
CA SER A 228 -1.17 23.75 -14.41
C SER A 228 -1.49 22.97 -13.13
N ASN A 229 -2.60 23.31 -12.45
CA ASN A 229 -3.03 22.65 -11.22
C ASN A 229 -3.38 21.17 -11.43
N LEU A 230 -3.91 20.81 -12.60
CA LEU A 230 -4.23 19.42 -12.95
C LEU A 230 -2.99 18.63 -13.39
N ALA A 231 -2.14 19.23 -14.22
CA ALA A 231 -1.01 18.55 -14.84
C ALA A 231 0.15 18.32 -13.86
N MET A 232 0.48 19.31 -13.02
CA MET A 232 1.69 19.24 -12.20
C MET A 232 1.72 18.08 -11.20
N PRO A 233 0.63 17.76 -10.46
CA PRO A 233 0.62 16.60 -9.56
C PRO A 233 0.88 15.27 -10.27
N LEU A 234 0.51 15.17 -11.55
CA LEU A 234 0.73 13.99 -12.39
C LEU A 234 2.16 13.97 -12.95
N ILE A 235 2.66 15.11 -13.43
CA ILE A 235 4.06 15.25 -13.92
C ILE A 235 5.05 14.90 -12.80
N LYS A 236 4.74 15.23 -11.53
CA LYS A 236 5.56 14.86 -10.37
C LYS A 236 5.64 13.36 -10.09
N GLN A 237 4.78 12.53 -10.69
CA GLN A 237 4.82 11.08 -10.54
C GLN A 237 5.86 10.42 -11.44
N PHE A 238 6.30 11.10 -12.50
CA PHE A 238 7.33 10.57 -13.38
C PHE A 238 8.64 10.34 -12.61
N PRO A 239 9.37 9.25 -12.92
CA PRO A 239 10.74 9.10 -12.45
C PRO A 239 11.61 10.29 -12.84
N ARG A 240 12.69 10.51 -12.07
CA ARG A 240 13.72 11.47 -12.47
C ARG A 240 14.35 11.00 -13.78
N GLY A 241 14.20 11.79 -14.83
CA GLY A 241 14.67 11.47 -16.17
C GLY A 241 14.34 12.59 -17.15
N VAL A 242 14.81 12.44 -18.37
CA VAL A 242 14.59 13.40 -19.46
C VAL A 242 13.10 13.49 -19.81
N TYR A 243 12.38 12.37 -19.82
CA TYR A 243 10.96 12.37 -20.21
C TYR A 243 10.08 13.25 -19.31
N GLY A 244 10.23 13.13 -17.98
CA GLY A 244 9.50 13.95 -17.03
C GLY A 244 9.84 15.45 -17.17
N GLN A 245 11.10 15.78 -17.43
CA GLN A 245 11.53 17.16 -17.70
C GLN A 245 10.88 17.71 -18.98
N LEU A 246 10.86 16.94 -20.07
CA LEU A 246 10.22 17.36 -21.32
C LEU A 246 8.70 17.56 -21.17
N MET A 247 8.04 16.76 -20.33
CA MET A 247 6.62 16.96 -19.98
C MET A 247 6.43 18.29 -19.22
N GLN A 248 7.32 18.62 -18.29
CA GLN A 248 7.31 19.90 -17.59
C GLN A 248 7.57 21.07 -18.55
N ASP A 249 8.56 20.95 -19.43
CA ASP A 249 8.90 21.98 -20.43
C ASP A 249 7.73 22.23 -21.40
N ARG A 250 7.02 21.16 -21.79
CA ARG A 250 5.82 21.25 -22.62
C ARG A 250 4.69 21.99 -21.91
N LEU A 251 4.48 21.71 -20.62
CA LEU A 251 3.51 22.44 -19.80
C LEU A 251 3.89 23.93 -19.73
N SER A 252 5.15 24.24 -19.38
CA SER A 252 5.67 25.61 -19.28
C SER A 252 5.51 26.40 -20.58
N SER A 253 5.81 25.77 -21.71
CA SER A 253 5.61 26.35 -23.05
C SER A 253 4.15 26.68 -23.32
N THR A 254 3.23 25.81 -22.89
CA THR A 254 1.78 26.01 -23.04
C THR A 254 1.30 27.17 -22.16
N LEU A 255 1.84 27.29 -20.95
CA LEU A 255 1.50 28.34 -20.00
C LEU A 255 2.12 29.70 -20.37
N GLY A 256 3.28 29.70 -21.05
CA GLY A 256 4.04 30.90 -21.37
C GLY A 256 4.83 31.44 -20.16
N VAL A 257 5.20 30.56 -19.23
CA VAL A 257 5.99 30.89 -18.02
C VAL A 257 7.24 30.02 -17.97
N SER A 258 8.29 30.49 -17.29
CA SER A 258 9.53 29.71 -17.12
C SER A 258 9.36 28.57 -16.11
N ASN A 259 10.08 27.45 -16.32
CA ASN A 259 10.10 26.30 -15.39
C ASN A 259 10.40 26.70 -13.94
N GLU A 260 11.39 27.59 -13.76
CA GLU A 260 11.81 28.08 -12.45
C GLU A 260 10.68 28.83 -11.71
N SER A 261 9.80 29.51 -12.45
CA SER A 261 8.66 30.22 -11.87
C SER A 261 7.56 29.24 -11.47
N LEU A 262 7.34 28.17 -12.24
CA LEU A 262 6.37 27.12 -11.91
C LEU A 262 6.78 26.36 -10.64
N ASP A 263 8.04 25.97 -10.53
CA ASP A 263 8.53 25.27 -9.33
C ASP A 263 8.42 26.15 -8.07
N LYS A 264 8.69 27.45 -8.19
CA LYS A 264 8.55 28.42 -7.09
C LYS A 264 7.09 28.65 -6.69
N LEU A 265 6.18 28.84 -7.65
CA LEU A 265 4.75 29.06 -7.41
C LEU A 265 4.08 27.88 -6.67
N ILE A 266 4.62 26.68 -6.86
CA ILE A 266 4.08 25.45 -6.28
C ILE A 266 4.77 25.10 -4.95
N SER A 267 6.02 25.51 -4.76
CA SER A 267 6.72 25.39 -3.48
C SER A 267 6.20 26.40 -2.44
N SER A 268 5.56 27.48 -2.90
CA SER A 268 4.87 28.48 -2.08
C SER A 268 3.38 28.14 -1.91
N GLU A 269 3.02 27.17 -1.07
CA GLU A 269 1.64 27.13 -0.55
C GLU A 269 1.46 28.15 0.59
N PRO A 270 0.30 28.84 0.67
CA PRO A 270 0.04 29.92 1.62
C PRO A 270 -0.21 29.39 3.04
N ALA A 271 0.50 29.97 4.01
CA ALA A 271 0.18 29.81 5.43
C ALA A 271 -1.14 30.56 5.74
N VAL A 272 -2.23 29.83 5.95
CA VAL A 272 -3.49 30.43 6.39
C VAL A 272 -3.32 30.94 7.82
N ALA A 273 -3.43 32.26 7.97
CA ALA A 273 -3.37 32.98 9.23
C ALA A 273 -4.58 32.65 10.13
N SER A 274 -4.30 32.31 11.38
CA SER A 274 -5.28 32.11 12.45
C SER A 274 -5.68 33.47 13.03
N THR A 275 -6.94 33.87 12.88
CA THR A 275 -7.51 35.04 13.59
C THR A 275 -8.80 34.66 14.32
N ALA A 276 -8.69 34.68 15.65
CA ALA A 276 -9.66 34.98 16.72
C ALA A 276 -11.19 34.86 16.50
N SER A 277 -11.85 34.15 17.43
CA SER A 277 -13.30 34.23 17.75
C SER A 277 -13.61 35.49 18.59
N PRO A 278 -14.83 36.09 18.50
CA PRO A 278 -15.96 35.81 19.43
C PRO A 278 -17.37 36.15 18.83
N PRO A 279 -18.48 36.32 19.60
CA PRO A 279 -19.12 35.48 20.62
C PRO A 279 -20.57 35.03 20.25
N THR A 280 -21.10 34.12 21.06
CA THR A 280 -22.45 33.54 21.10
C THR A 280 -23.54 34.56 21.48
N ASP A 281 -24.71 34.60 20.82
CA ASP A 281 -26.04 34.35 21.43
C ASP A 281 -27.20 34.41 20.43
N GLN A 282 -28.34 33.82 20.84
CA GLN A 282 -29.72 33.88 20.31
C GLN A 282 -30.29 32.58 19.68
N GLN A 283 -31.15 31.96 20.50
CA GLN A 283 -32.06 30.84 20.23
C GLN A 283 -33.18 31.20 19.22
N PRO A 284 -33.83 30.19 18.63
CA PRO A 284 -35.26 30.26 18.29
C PRO A 284 -36.11 29.30 19.17
N PRO A 285 -37.36 29.66 19.52
CA PRO A 285 -38.38 28.71 19.98
C PRO A 285 -39.54 28.61 18.96
N PRO A 286 -40.60 27.82 19.18
CA PRO A 286 -40.59 26.35 19.20
C PRO A 286 -41.83 25.73 18.47
N TYR A 287 -42.04 24.41 18.68
CA TYR A 287 -43.28 23.61 18.53
C TYR A 287 -43.59 23.03 17.11
N PHE A 288 -43.92 21.73 16.88
CA PHE A 288 -44.54 20.69 17.72
C PHE A 288 -44.05 19.24 17.46
N ASP A 289 -43.88 18.54 18.59
CA ASP A 289 -43.72 17.10 18.80
C ASP A 289 -44.99 16.31 18.40
N GLU A 290 -44.82 15.04 17.98
CA GLU A 290 -45.35 13.87 18.72
C GLU A 290 -45.14 12.55 17.95
N TYR A 291 -44.13 11.76 18.33
CA TYR A 291 -44.27 10.61 19.23
C TYR A 291 -42.95 9.83 19.26
N SER A 292 -42.28 9.97 20.39
CA SER A 292 -41.24 9.07 20.87
C SER A 292 -41.80 7.65 21.07
N GLN A 293 -40.94 6.64 20.96
CA GLN A 293 -40.44 5.97 22.17
C GLN A 293 -39.22 5.09 21.86
N ASN A 294 -38.10 5.52 22.45
CA ASN A 294 -37.27 4.75 23.38
C ASN A 294 -36.50 3.53 22.82
N SER A 295 -35.19 3.39 22.98
CA SER A 295 -34.22 4.11 23.81
C SER A 295 -32.81 3.89 23.26
N ALA A 296 -32.06 4.99 23.28
CA ALA A 296 -30.59 5.10 23.25
C ALA A 296 -29.96 4.36 24.48
N PRO A 297 -28.63 4.43 24.79
CA PRO A 297 -27.59 5.33 24.26
C PRO A 297 -26.23 4.61 24.05
N ALA A 298 -25.11 5.21 23.65
CA ALA A 298 -24.74 6.46 22.99
C ALA A 298 -23.22 6.42 22.79
N ARG A 299 -22.78 6.93 21.63
CA ARG A 299 -21.64 7.87 21.43
C ARG A 299 -20.23 7.32 21.74
N THR A 300 -19.17 7.71 21.04
CA THR A 300 -18.79 9.06 20.61
C THR A 300 -17.88 9.05 19.39
N ALA A 301 -17.84 10.23 18.75
CA ALA A 301 -17.19 10.56 17.50
C ALA A 301 -15.66 10.55 17.53
N ARG A 302 -15.09 10.40 16.32
CA ARG A 302 -13.69 10.70 15.93
C ARG A 302 -13.25 12.11 16.33
N PRO A 303 -11.92 12.30 16.38
CA PRO A 303 -11.34 13.37 15.56
C PRO A 303 -10.24 12.86 14.61
N ALA A 304 -10.07 13.58 13.49
CA ALA A 304 -8.96 13.43 12.55
C ALA A 304 -7.74 14.27 13.03
N PRO A 305 -6.50 13.86 12.72
CA PRO A 305 -5.29 14.51 13.22
C PRO A 305 -4.75 15.61 12.28
N GLN A 306 -4.15 16.63 12.89
CA GLN A 306 -3.35 17.68 12.24
C GLN A 306 -1.93 17.19 11.92
N SER A 307 -1.38 17.71 10.82
CA SER A 307 0.00 17.53 10.37
C SER A 307 0.96 18.53 11.00
N SER A 308 2.18 18.10 11.35
CA SER A 308 3.36 18.97 11.42
C SER A 308 4.53 18.32 10.67
N ARG A 309 5.27 19.16 9.93
CA ARG A 309 6.26 18.81 8.90
C ARG A 309 7.64 18.46 9.47
N SER A 310 8.27 17.47 8.82
CA SER A 310 9.67 17.43 8.40
C SER A 310 10.79 17.43 9.47
N SER A 311 11.32 16.23 9.74
CA SER A 311 12.78 16.03 9.72
C SER A 311 13.10 14.62 9.19
N SER A 312 14.11 14.55 8.32
CA SER A 312 14.62 13.34 7.69
C SER A 312 15.20 12.37 8.72
N ILE A 313 14.44 11.36 9.12
CA ILE A 313 14.92 10.21 9.89
C ILE A 313 14.32 8.97 9.25
N ALA A 314 15.16 8.06 8.76
CA ALA A 314 14.76 6.77 8.22
C ALA A 314 13.73 6.12 9.15
N TYR A 315 12.49 5.96 8.68
CA TYR A 315 11.43 5.29 9.42
C TYR A 315 11.75 3.79 9.47
N ARG A 316 12.66 3.39 10.37
CA ARG A 316 12.87 1.99 10.73
C ARG A 316 11.57 1.51 11.37
N LYS A 317 10.80 0.70 10.64
CA LYS A 317 9.66 -0.05 11.18
C LYS A 317 10.07 -0.64 12.55
N SER A 318 9.26 -0.43 13.59
CA SER A 318 9.48 -1.07 14.90
C SER A 318 9.64 -2.57 14.70
N ALA A 319 10.69 -3.16 15.29
CA ALA A 319 10.92 -4.60 15.21
C ALA A 319 9.69 -5.40 15.68
N ALA A 320 8.98 -4.90 16.68
CA ALA A 320 7.75 -5.51 17.18
C ALA A 320 6.60 -5.44 16.18
N LEU A 321 6.45 -4.33 15.45
CA LEU A 321 5.45 -4.22 14.38
C LEU A 321 5.77 -5.17 13.21
N LYS A 322 7.05 -5.35 12.87
CA LYS A 322 7.44 -6.32 11.84
C LYS A 322 7.21 -7.76 12.30
N ALA A 323 7.44 -8.08 13.57
CA ALA A 323 7.10 -9.38 14.14
C ALA A 323 5.59 -9.63 14.11
N ILE A 324 4.76 -8.64 14.46
CA ILE A 324 3.29 -8.75 14.35
C ILE A 324 2.87 -8.95 12.89
N GLU A 325 3.46 -8.19 11.94
CA GLU A 325 3.20 -8.33 10.51
C GLU A 325 3.48 -9.76 10.01
N LEU A 326 4.60 -10.37 10.43
CA LEU A 326 4.96 -11.75 10.09
C LEU A 326 4.01 -12.76 10.75
N LEU A 327 3.65 -12.52 12.02
CA LEU A 327 2.74 -13.40 12.77
C LEU A 327 1.33 -13.42 12.19
N LEU A 328 0.80 -12.26 11.76
CA LEU A 328 -0.52 -12.18 11.12
C LEU A 328 -0.55 -12.92 9.77
N ARG A 329 0.59 -12.99 9.07
CA ARG A 329 0.72 -13.72 7.80
C ARG A 329 0.86 -15.23 7.97
N ASN A 330 1.43 -15.68 9.08
CA ASN A 330 1.58 -17.09 9.39
C ASN A 330 1.45 -17.34 10.91
N PRO A 331 0.21 -17.53 11.41
CA PRO A 331 -0.06 -17.71 12.84
C PRO A 331 0.67 -18.92 13.45
N GLU A 332 0.83 -20.02 12.69
CA GLU A 332 1.45 -21.26 13.16
C GLU A 332 2.89 -21.08 13.68
N ILE A 333 3.58 -20.02 13.24
CA ILE A 333 4.92 -19.65 13.75
C ILE A 333 4.88 -19.48 15.28
N ALA A 334 3.77 -19.02 15.88
CA ALA A 334 3.65 -18.90 17.33
C ALA A 334 3.86 -20.22 18.09
N LEU A 335 3.52 -21.36 17.47
CA LEU A 335 3.62 -22.69 18.07
C LEU A 335 5.06 -23.21 18.08
N SER A 336 5.90 -22.72 17.16
CA SER A 336 7.33 -23.06 17.06
C SER A 336 8.22 -22.30 18.05
N ILE A 337 7.70 -21.27 18.74
CA ILE A 337 8.45 -20.41 19.65
C ILE A 337 8.90 -21.17 20.90
N LYS A 338 10.22 -21.41 20.98
CA LYS A 338 10.93 -22.01 22.12
C LYS A 338 11.58 -20.99 23.06
N GLN A 339 11.65 -19.72 22.64
CA GLN A 339 12.24 -18.63 23.42
C GLN A 339 11.44 -18.32 24.69
N ASP A 340 12.13 -17.87 25.75
CA ASP A 340 11.48 -17.29 26.93
C ASP A 340 10.91 -15.91 26.61
N LEU A 341 9.59 -15.77 26.76
CA LEU A 341 8.85 -14.54 26.48
C LEU A 341 8.63 -13.67 27.72
N THR A 342 9.10 -14.11 28.90
CA THR A 342 9.01 -13.34 30.16
C THR A 342 9.50 -11.89 30.01
N PRO A 343 10.59 -11.60 29.27
CA PRO A 343 11.03 -10.22 29.05
C PRO A 343 10.01 -9.32 28.32
N LEU A 344 9.07 -9.88 27.55
CA LEU A 344 8.02 -9.08 26.90
C LEU A 344 6.93 -8.62 27.86
N GLN A 345 6.79 -9.26 29.03
CA GLN A 345 5.76 -8.90 30.02
C GLN A 345 6.06 -7.57 30.72
N SER A 346 7.33 -7.21 30.87
CA SER A 346 7.77 -5.96 31.49
C SER A 346 7.85 -4.78 30.50
N ALA A 347 7.34 -4.95 29.27
CA ALA A 347 7.44 -3.93 28.24
C ALA A 347 6.42 -2.79 28.42
N GLU A 348 6.91 -1.55 28.48
CA GLU A 348 6.08 -0.33 28.42
C GLU A 348 5.49 -0.09 27.01
N ASP A 349 6.07 -0.72 25.99
CA ASP A 349 5.74 -0.54 24.57
C ASP A 349 4.49 -1.31 24.16
N GLU A 350 3.45 -0.59 23.75
CA GLU A 350 2.16 -1.15 23.30
C GLU A 350 2.30 -2.15 22.14
N SER A 351 3.28 -1.98 21.25
CA SER A 351 3.51 -2.93 20.15
C SER A 351 4.08 -4.26 20.63
N ARG A 352 4.81 -4.28 21.74
CA ARG A 352 5.33 -5.50 22.35
C ARG A 352 4.28 -6.23 23.18
N LYS A 353 3.42 -5.48 23.88
CA LYS A 353 2.24 -6.04 24.57
C LYS A 353 1.31 -6.71 23.57
N LEU A 354 1.02 -6.05 22.45
CA LEU A 354 0.18 -6.62 21.40
C LEU A 354 0.81 -7.88 20.78
N LEU A 355 2.11 -7.86 20.49
CA LEU A 355 2.84 -9.04 20.01
C LEU A 355 2.71 -10.22 20.99
N LEU A 356 2.89 -9.98 22.29
CA LEU A 356 2.76 -11.00 23.32
C LEU A 356 1.32 -11.54 23.41
N SER A 357 0.31 -10.67 23.36
CA SER A 357 -1.11 -11.08 23.37
C SER A 357 -1.46 -11.96 22.18
N LEU A 358 -0.99 -11.61 20.99
CA LEU A 358 -1.23 -12.39 19.77
C LEU A 358 -0.54 -13.76 19.81
N ILE A 359 0.71 -13.82 20.29
CA ILE A 359 1.41 -15.10 20.49
C ILE A 359 0.65 -15.99 21.47
N ASN A 360 0.19 -15.42 22.61
CA ASN A 360 -0.56 -16.16 23.61
C ASN A 360 -1.92 -16.63 23.10
N MET A 361 -2.57 -15.84 22.24
CA MET A 361 -3.84 -16.21 21.62
C MET A 361 -3.69 -17.47 20.75
N VAL A 362 -2.68 -17.50 19.87
CA VAL A 362 -2.41 -18.67 19.02
C VAL A 362 -1.90 -19.87 19.83
N LYS A 363 -1.10 -19.65 20.88
CA LYS A 363 -0.67 -20.75 21.77
C LYS A 363 -1.83 -21.37 22.58
N ARG A 364 -2.87 -20.58 22.88
CA ARG A 364 -4.05 -21.03 23.62
C ARG A 364 -5.06 -21.74 22.70
N ASP A 365 -5.18 -21.28 21.47
CA ASP A 365 -6.04 -21.86 20.44
C ASP A 365 -5.27 -21.99 19.11
N PRO A 366 -4.70 -23.18 18.82
CA PRO A 366 -3.93 -23.42 17.60
C PRO A 366 -4.72 -23.23 16.30
N GLU A 367 -6.06 -23.28 16.35
CA GLU A 367 -6.94 -23.06 15.19
C GLU A 367 -7.22 -21.56 14.96
N THR A 368 -6.55 -20.66 15.69
CA THR A 368 -6.72 -19.20 15.53
C THR A 368 -6.36 -18.76 14.11
N GLU A 369 -7.39 -18.44 13.33
CA GLU A 369 -7.23 -17.92 11.97
C GLU A 369 -6.78 -16.44 11.95
N THR A 370 -6.10 -16.02 10.87
CA THR A 370 -5.59 -14.65 10.70
C THR A 370 -6.66 -13.59 10.93
N TYR A 371 -7.90 -13.78 10.47
CA TYR A 371 -8.97 -12.78 10.66
C TYR A 371 -9.36 -12.58 12.14
N THR A 372 -9.25 -13.62 12.97
CA THR A 372 -9.47 -13.53 14.42
C THR A 372 -8.38 -12.66 15.05
N MET A 373 -7.14 -12.84 14.61
CA MET A 373 -6.02 -11.99 15.02
C MET A 373 -6.20 -10.54 14.57
N LEU A 374 -6.66 -10.32 13.34
CA LEU A 374 -6.96 -8.97 12.83
C LEU A 374 -8.10 -8.32 13.61
N GLY A 375 -9.17 -9.05 13.92
CA GLY A 375 -10.27 -8.59 14.77
C GLY A 375 -9.79 -8.13 16.14
N TYR A 376 -8.89 -8.90 16.77
CA TYR A 376 -8.24 -8.51 18.03
C TYR A 376 -7.36 -7.25 17.85
N CYS A 377 -6.61 -7.15 16.75
CA CYS A 377 -5.81 -5.97 16.44
C CYS A 377 -6.66 -4.71 16.23
N TYR A 378 -7.86 -4.81 15.64
CA TYR A 378 -8.77 -3.66 15.47
C TYR A 378 -9.24 -3.07 16.80
N GLY A 379 -9.36 -3.90 17.84
CA GLY A 379 -9.65 -3.45 19.20
C GLY A 379 -8.48 -2.73 19.89
N SER A 380 -7.28 -2.76 19.31
CA SER A 380 -6.08 -2.11 19.87
C SER A 380 -5.84 -0.71 19.29
N THR A 381 -5.09 0.12 20.02
CA THR A 381 -4.65 1.46 19.57
C THR A 381 -3.78 1.42 18.30
N LEU A 382 -3.20 0.25 17.99
CA LEU A 382 -2.34 0.01 16.82
C LEU A 382 -3.08 -0.58 15.62
N GLY A 383 -4.38 -0.88 15.73
CA GLY A 383 -5.14 -1.57 14.68
C GLY A 383 -5.15 -0.86 13.32
N LYS A 384 -5.26 0.48 13.33
CA LYS A 384 -5.21 1.29 12.09
C LYS A 384 -3.83 1.24 11.42
N GLN A 385 -2.76 1.26 12.21
CA GLN A 385 -1.39 1.17 11.70
C GLN A 385 -1.10 -0.22 11.14
N LEU A 386 -1.58 -1.27 11.80
CA LEU A 386 -1.44 -2.66 11.34
C LEU A 386 -2.24 -2.93 10.06
N THR A 387 -3.44 -2.37 9.93
CA THR A 387 -4.26 -2.45 8.71
C THR A 387 -3.51 -1.80 7.53
N GLN A 388 -3.00 -0.58 7.73
CA GLN A 388 -2.21 0.13 6.72
C GLN A 388 -0.90 -0.60 6.39
N LEU A 389 -0.31 -1.32 7.35
CA LEU A 389 0.89 -2.13 7.13
C LEU A 389 0.61 -3.38 6.30
N LEU A 390 -0.52 -4.05 6.53
CA LEU A 390 -0.98 -5.18 5.73
C LEU A 390 -1.33 -4.77 4.29
N GLU A 391 -1.86 -3.56 4.12
CA GLU A 391 -2.14 -2.96 2.80
C GLU A 391 -0.84 -2.53 2.06
N SER A 392 0.24 -2.23 2.77
CA SER A 392 1.51 -1.67 2.23
C SER A 392 2.51 -2.70 1.66
N GLU A 393 2.03 -3.80 1.06
CA GLU A 393 2.81 -4.97 0.61
C GLU A 393 4.26 -4.69 0.15
N LYS A 394 5.23 -5.17 0.94
CA LYS A 394 6.53 -5.63 0.41
C LYS A 394 6.52 -7.16 0.39
N ILE A 395 6.84 -7.71 -0.77
CA ILE A 395 7.01 -9.15 -1.01
C ILE A 395 8.22 -9.61 -0.18
N THR A 396 7.96 -10.18 1.00
CA THR A 396 8.94 -11.06 1.65
C THR A 396 8.69 -12.47 1.08
N PRO A 397 9.71 -13.18 0.57
CA PRO A 397 9.56 -14.57 0.13
C PRO A 397 8.90 -15.42 1.23
N THR A 398 8.07 -16.38 0.85
CA THR A 398 7.49 -17.35 1.80
C THR A 398 8.53 -18.30 2.40
N GLU A 399 9.71 -18.39 1.79
CA GLU A 399 10.87 -19.11 2.32
C GLU A 399 11.60 -18.23 3.35
N GLY A 400 11.77 -18.74 4.57
CA GLY A 400 12.51 -18.06 5.64
C GLY A 400 11.68 -17.13 6.55
N LEU A 401 10.34 -17.09 6.42
CA LEU A 401 9.49 -16.26 7.29
C LEU A 401 9.58 -16.64 8.77
N GLU A 402 9.65 -17.95 9.06
CA GLU A 402 9.82 -18.48 10.41
C GLU A 402 11.19 -18.07 10.98
N GLU A 403 12.26 -18.23 10.21
CA GLU A 403 13.61 -17.81 10.59
C GLU A 403 13.72 -16.29 10.79
N GLU A 404 13.11 -15.48 9.92
CA GLU A 404 13.06 -14.02 10.05
C GLU A 404 12.28 -13.61 11.30
N PHE A 405 11.15 -14.26 11.57
CA PHE A 405 10.37 -14.00 12.77
C PHE A 405 11.17 -14.31 14.04
N HIS A 406 11.80 -15.49 14.12
CA HIS A 406 12.65 -15.84 15.27
C HIS A 406 13.82 -14.89 15.43
N HIS A 407 14.49 -14.51 14.34
CA HIS A 407 15.61 -13.55 14.39
C HIS A 407 15.16 -12.18 14.92
N ILE A 408 13.99 -11.69 14.49
CA ILE A 408 13.43 -10.43 14.97
C ILE A 408 13.02 -10.56 16.45
N LEU A 409 12.40 -11.67 16.84
CA LEU A 409 12.00 -11.93 18.21
C LEU A 409 13.21 -11.98 19.16
N ASP A 410 14.28 -12.68 18.79
CA ASP A 410 15.54 -12.74 19.55
C ASP A 410 16.15 -11.35 19.71
N LYS A 411 16.12 -10.54 18.65
CA LYS A 411 16.60 -9.15 18.69
C LYS A 411 15.76 -8.29 19.63
N ILE A 412 14.44 -8.46 19.66
CA ILE A 412 13.55 -7.73 20.58
C ILE A 412 13.87 -8.13 22.03
N LEU A 413 13.97 -9.42 22.32
CA LEU A 413 14.25 -9.95 23.66
C LEU A 413 15.63 -9.50 24.15
N SER A 414 16.67 -9.65 23.32
CA SER A 414 18.04 -9.20 23.67
C SER A 414 18.11 -7.70 23.95
N ASN A 415 17.38 -6.87 23.17
CA ASN A 415 17.33 -5.42 23.41
C ASN A 415 16.62 -5.07 24.72
N ILE A 416 15.60 -5.83 25.14
CA ILE A 416 14.92 -5.62 26.41
C ILE A 416 15.87 -5.91 27.56
N VAL A 417 16.55 -7.07 27.53
CA VAL A 417 17.50 -7.49 28.57
C VAL A 417 18.63 -6.46 28.70
N LYS A 418 19.25 -6.06 27.58
CA LYS A 418 20.31 -5.03 27.58
C LYS A 418 19.84 -3.68 28.12
N LYS A 419 18.60 -3.27 27.80
CA LYS A 419 18.03 -2.01 28.33
C LYS A 419 17.82 -2.10 29.83
N PHE A 420 17.40 -3.25 30.34
CA PHE A 420 17.20 -3.48 31.77
C PHE A 420 18.54 -3.46 32.53
N GLU A 421 19.57 -4.14 32.01
CA GLU A 421 20.93 -4.10 32.55
C GLU A 421 21.51 -2.68 32.57
N LEU A 422 21.33 -1.91 31.48
CA LEU A 422 21.76 -0.51 31.41
C LEU A 422 21.02 0.39 32.41
N LEU A 423 19.71 0.18 32.59
CA LEU A 423 18.93 0.93 33.59
C LEU A 423 19.39 0.60 35.01
N HIS A 424 19.69 -0.66 35.30
CA HIS A 424 20.25 -1.09 36.57
C HIS A 424 21.62 -0.45 36.83
N LEU A 425 22.52 -0.49 35.84
CA LEU A 425 23.85 0.11 35.95
C LEU A 425 23.77 1.64 36.11
N LYS A 426 22.86 2.30 35.39
CA LYS A 426 22.61 3.74 35.50
C LYS A 426 22.07 4.12 36.88
N ASN A 427 21.19 3.32 37.46
CA ASN A 427 20.67 3.55 38.80
C ASN A 427 21.76 3.34 39.87
N GLN A 428 22.63 2.33 39.70
CA GLN A 428 23.79 2.14 40.57
C GLN A 428 24.78 3.31 40.49
N LEU A 429 25.12 3.77 39.28
CA LEU A 429 25.96 4.96 39.06
C LEU A 429 25.34 6.21 39.67
N LYS A 430 24.03 6.43 39.49
CA LYS A 430 23.33 7.57 40.08
C LYS A 430 23.36 7.53 41.60
N SER A 431 23.10 6.37 42.21
CA SER A 431 23.20 6.20 43.67
C SER A 431 24.62 6.43 44.19
N SER A 432 25.65 6.04 43.43
CA SER A 432 27.06 6.30 43.77
C SER A 432 27.42 7.78 43.67
N VAL A 433 26.93 8.49 42.64
CA VAL A 433 27.13 9.94 42.49
C VAL A 433 26.38 10.72 43.57
N ASP A 434 25.14 10.33 43.88
CA ASP A 434 24.35 10.97 44.94
C ASP A 434 25.00 10.75 46.31
N ALA A 435 25.55 9.56 46.58
CA ALA A 435 26.34 9.28 47.79
C ALA A 435 27.64 10.09 47.85
N ALA A 436 28.35 10.24 46.73
CA ALA A 436 29.58 11.05 46.66
C ALA A 436 29.29 12.55 46.87
N ASN A 437 28.19 13.06 46.32
CA ASN A 437 27.74 14.43 46.51
C ASN A 437 27.27 14.68 47.96
N ALA A 438 26.54 13.74 48.56
CA ALA A 438 26.15 13.82 49.97
C ALA A 438 27.38 13.83 50.90
N ALA A 439 28.38 12.99 50.63
CA ALA A 439 29.64 12.99 51.38
C ALA A 439 30.42 14.31 51.24
N LYS A 440 30.40 14.92 50.04
CA LYS A 440 31.05 16.22 49.79
C LYS A 440 30.32 17.37 50.47
N SER A 441 28.99 17.36 50.48
CA SER A 441 28.16 18.33 51.23
C SER A 441 28.34 18.18 52.74
N ALA A 442 28.41 16.95 53.26
CA ALA A 442 28.69 16.71 54.68
C ALA A 442 30.09 17.20 55.09
N LYS A 443 31.09 17.02 54.22
CA LYS A 443 32.45 17.51 54.44
C LYS A 443 32.52 19.04 54.42
N ASN A 444 31.82 19.68 53.49
CA ASN A 444 31.71 21.14 53.44
C ASN A 444 30.93 21.71 54.64
N ALA A 445 29.90 21.02 55.12
CA ALA A 445 29.15 21.42 56.32
C ALA A 445 30.00 21.30 57.59
N ALA A 446 30.79 20.24 57.73
CA ALA A 446 31.75 20.10 58.83
C ALA A 446 32.84 21.19 58.80
N GLN A 447 33.31 21.55 57.60
CA GLN A 447 34.33 22.58 57.42
C GLN A 447 33.79 24.01 57.63
N ASN A 448 32.51 24.24 57.33
CA ASN A 448 31.83 25.48 57.70
C ASN A 448 31.55 25.56 59.21
N GLN A 449 31.25 24.45 59.89
CA GLN A 449 31.15 24.43 61.35
C GLN A 449 32.49 24.68 62.05
N GLU A 450 33.61 24.14 61.53
CA GLU A 450 34.96 24.48 62.00
C GLU A 450 35.31 25.95 61.75
N ASN A 451 34.93 26.52 60.61
CA ASN A 451 35.15 27.93 60.32
C ASN A 451 34.26 28.86 61.16
N GLU A 452 33.02 28.47 61.45
CA GLU A 452 32.15 29.22 62.37
C GLU A 452 32.70 29.17 63.80
N GLN A 453 33.18 28.00 64.28
CA GLN A 453 33.85 27.87 65.58
C GLN A 453 35.14 28.71 65.66
N ASN A 454 35.98 28.70 64.61
CA ASN A 454 37.18 29.54 64.57
C ASN A 454 36.86 31.04 64.44
N SER A 455 35.77 31.43 63.77
CA SER A 455 35.35 32.85 63.69
C SER A 455 34.72 33.38 64.99
N SER A 456 34.20 32.50 65.84
CA SER A 456 33.81 32.84 67.21
C SER A 456 34.98 32.84 68.21
N GLU A 457 36.11 32.20 67.87
CA GLU A 457 37.34 32.27 68.69
C GLU A 457 38.26 33.44 68.28
N ASP A 458 38.21 33.93 67.04
CA ASP A 458 39.01 35.08 66.57
C ASP A 458 38.39 36.47 66.84
N ASN A 459 37.15 36.53 67.35
CA ASN A 459 36.54 37.80 67.80
C ASN A 459 36.78 38.10 69.29
N ASN A 460 37.71 37.39 69.95
CA ASN A 460 38.01 37.60 71.37
C ASN A 460 39.50 37.79 71.70
N LYS A 461 40.29 38.24 70.73
CA LYS A 461 41.67 38.72 70.96
C LYS A 461 41.97 39.90 70.04
N GLU A 462 41.72 41.11 70.55
CA GLU A 462 42.65 42.25 70.55
C GLU A 462 41.89 43.54 70.84
N LEU A 463 41.97 44.00 72.08
CA LEU A 463 42.12 45.41 72.43
C LEU A 463 42.88 45.47 73.76
N PRO A 464 44.15 45.89 73.75
CA PRO A 464 44.94 46.11 74.96
C PRO A 464 44.78 47.55 75.50
N ASP A 465 44.93 47.62 76.83
CA ASP A 465 45.45 48.71 77.66
C ASP A 465 44.70 50.05 77.86
N ASP A 466 44.49 50.31 79.16
CA ASP A 466 44.62 51.57 79.91
C ASP A 466 44.03 52.88 79.35
N GLN A 467 42.95 53.36 79.99
CA GLN A 467 42.95 54.56 80.87
C GLN A 467 41.60 54.80 81.56
#